data_AF-A0A0K0DDU0-F1
#
_entry.id   AF-A0A0K0DDU0-F1
#
_cell.length_a   1.000
_cell.length_b   1.000
_cell.length_c   1.000
_cell.angle_alpha   90.00
_cell.angle_beta   90.00
_cell.angle_gamma   90.00
#
_symmetry.space_group_name_H-M   'P 1'
#
loop_
_entity.id
_entity.type
_entity.pdbx_description
1 polymer ?
#
loop_
_entity_poly.entity_id
_entity_poly.type
_entity_poly.pdbx_seq_one_letter_code
_entity_poly.pdbx_strand_id
1 'polypeptide(L)'
;MVTGDNLLTAMSVARECGIIKSDKRAFFIEHCAGEVDSIGRTKIVVRQSVSSSGEPLEDDTIFSKNGIDLEKGKLIKNSYHFAISGPTFAVISHEYPDIFPSLVCICDVFARMAPDQKQQLVNGLQEVGYTVAMCGDGANDCAALKAAHAGISLSDAEASIAAPFTSKVADIRCVPLVISEGRAALVTSFGIFKYMAGYSLTQFVTVMLLYYISNILTDGQFMYIDMFLITLLAVLFGNTSAYEKLCPTPPPARLLSVASVCSVLGQLAIMGGTQVSFCCRL
;
A
#
# COMPACT_ATOMS: atom_id res chain seq x y z
N MET A 1 13.76 -4.86 1.37
CA MET A 1 14.70 -4.47 2.45
C MET A 1 15.54 -3.31 1.96
N VAL A 2 15.70 -2.26 2.76
CA VAL A 2 16.57 -1.11 2.46
C VAL A 2 17.49 -0.87 3.65
N THR A 3 18.81 -0.87 3.44
CA THR A 3 19.80 -0.71 4.52
C THR A 3 21.02 0.11 4.07
N GLY A 4 21.71 0.71 5.04
CA GLY A 4 23.03 1.33 4.87
C GLY A 4 24.19 0.32 4.96
N ASP A 5 23.92 -0.93 5.36
CA ASP A 5 24.95 -1.96 5.52
C ASP A 5 25.52 -2.46 4.20
N ASN A 6 26.60 -3.23 4.31
CA ASN A 6 27.19 -3.92 3.18
C ASN A 6 26.19 -4.90 2.54
N LEU A 7 26.28 -5.03 1.21
CA LEU A 7 25.40 -5.87 0.39
C LEU A 7 25.41 -7.34 0.83
N LEU A 8 26.57 -7.90 1.16
CA LEU A 8 26.68 -9.30 1.61
C LEU A 8 25.95 -9.54 2.95
N THR A 9 26.07 -8.60 3.89
CA THR A 9 25.38 -8.68 5.19
C THR A 9 23.87 -8.57 4.99
N ALA A 10 23.43 -7.58 4.20
CA ALA A 10 22.02 -7.38 3.88
C ALA A 10 21.40 -8.64 3.24
N MET A 11 22.14 -9.30 2.34
CA MET A 11 21.72 -10.54 1.70
C MET A 11 21.61 -11.71 2.66
N SER A 12 22.56 -11.86 3.59
CA SER A 12 22.51 -12.91 4.61
C SER A 12 21.26 -12.76 5.47
N VAL A 13 21.02 -11.55 5.99
CA VAL A 13 19.84 -11.25 6.81
C VAL A 13 18.55 -11.39 6.00
N ALA A 14 18.53 -10.97 4.73
CA ALA A 14 17.36 -11.12 3.87
C ALA A 14 16.99 -12.60 3.63
N ARG A 15 17.97 -13.50 3.58
CA ARG A 15 17.73 -14.95 3.48
C ARG A 15 17.24 -15.54 4.80
N GLU A 16 17.84 -15.16 5.93
CA GLU A 16 17.43 -15.64 7.26
C GLU A 16 16.00 -15.20 7.61
N CYS A 17 15.62 -13.97 7.25
CA CYS A 17 14.27 -13.44 7.47
C CYS A 17 13.24 -13.87 6.41
N GLY A 18 13.64 -14.66 5.41
CA GLY A 18 12.76 -15.16 4.35
C GLY A 18 12.28 -14.11 3.33
N ILE A 19 12.92 -12.94 3.26
CA ILE A 19 12.70 -11.96 2.18
C ILE A 19 13.17 -12.56 0.84
N ILE A 20 14.34 -13.18 0.87
CA ILE A 20 14.85 -14.02 -0.21
C ILE A 20 14.58 -15.46 0.18
N LYS A 21 13.80 -16.18 -0.63
CA LYS A 21 13.53 -17.59 -0.35
C LYS A 21 14.80 -18.42 -0.56
N SER A 22 15.03 -19.39 0.34
CA SER A 22 16.24 -20.22 0.37
C SER A 22 16.41 -21.13 -0.86
N ASP A 23 15.31 -21.45 -1.54
CA ASP A 23 15.25 -22.26 -2.76
C ASP A 23 15.56 -21.47 -4.05
N LYS A 24 15.66 -20.14 -3.97
CA LYS A 24 15.79 -19.27 -5.13
C LYS A 24 17.17 -18.64 -5.27
N ARG A 25 17.61 -18.47 -6.52
CA ARG A 25 18.86 -17.78 -6.85
C ARG A 25 18.67 -16.27 -6.72
N ALA A 26 19.68 -15.61 -6.15
CA ALA A 26 19.71 -14.15 -6.07
C ALA A 26 20.84 -13.57 -6.94
N PHE A 27 20.59 -12.42 -7.54
CA PHE A 27 21.50 -11.71 -8.43
C PHE A 27 21.80 -10.30 -7.93
N PHE A 28 23.00 -9.83 -8.23
CA PHE A 28 23.50 -8.50 -7.97
C PHE A 28 23.44 -7.67 -9.24
N ILE A 29 22.96 -6.44 -9.10
CA ILE A 29 23.02 -5.45 -10.16
C ILE A 29 24.17 -4.51 -9.80
N GLU A 30 25.22 -4.56 -10.60
CA GLU A 30 26.45 -3.77 -10.42
C GLU A 30 26.69 -2.87 -11.63
N HIS A 31 27.19 -1.66 -11.39
CA HIS A 31 27.70 -0.82 -12.45
C HIS A 31 29.19 -1.11 -12.65
N CYS A 32 29.64 -1.16 -13.90
CA CYS A 32 31.06 -1.27 -14.23
C CYS A 32 31.65 0.13 -14.36
N ALA A 33 32.33 0.59 -13.31
CA ALA A 33 33.00 1.89 -13.33
C ALA A 33 34.07 1.91 -14.44
N GLY A 34 33.84 2.71 -15.49
CA GLY A 34 34.77 2.91 -16.61
C GLY A 34 34.40 2.19 -17.91
N GLU A 35 33.41 1.29 -17.89
CA GLU A 35 32.87 0.70 -19.11
C GLU A 35 31.60 1.45 -19.52
N VAL A 36 31.54 1.89 -20.78
CA VAL A 36 30.36 2.56 -21.33
C VAL A 36 29.61 1.64 -22.30
N ASP A 37 28.29 1.69 -22.23
CA ASP A 37 27.39 1.09 -23.20
C ASP A 37 27.52 1.83 -24.55
N SER A 38 26.95 1.23 -25.60
CA SER A 38 26.83 1.74 -26.97
C SER A 38 26.34 3.19 -27.09
N ILE A 39 25.65 3.70 -26.08
CA ILE A 39 25.06 5.06 -26.03
C ILE A 39 25.89 6.01 -25.14
N GLY A 40 27.01 5.56 -24.56
CA GLY A 40 27.89 6.36 -23.71
C GLY A 40 27.49 6.43 -22.23
N ARG A 41 26.57 5.57 -21.78
CA ARG A 41 26.15 5.44 -20.37
C ARG A 41 26.98 4.38 -19.66
N THR A 42 27.08 4.42 -18.33
CA THR A 42 27.81 3.44 -17.53
C THR A 42 27.19 2.04 -17.67
N LYS A 43 27.97 1.05 -18.12
CA LYS A 43 27.49 -0.33 -18.33
C LYS A 43 27.01 -0.94 -17.00
N ILE A 44 25.83 -1.56 -17.04
CA ILE A 44 25.24 -2.30 -15.91
C ILE A 44 25.37 -3.80 -16.20
N VAL A 45 25.84 -4.56 -15.21
CA VAL A 45 26.00 -6.01 -15.30
C VAL A 45 25.23 -6.69 -14.18
N VAL A 46 24.65 -7.84 -14.49
CA VAL A 46 23.96 -8.68 -13.51
C VAL A 46 24.86 -9.86 -13.16
N ARG A 47 25.31 -9.94 -11.91
CA ARG A 47 26.16 -11.03 -11.42
C ARG A 47 25.40 -11.95 -10.49
N GLN A 48 25.60 -13.26 -10.61
CA GLN A 48 24.98 -14.20 -9.67
C GLN A 48 25.60 -14.05 -8.28
N SER A 49 24.77 -13.98 -7.23
CA SER A 49 25.27 -14.06 -5.85
C SER A 49 25.84 -15.45 -5.61
N VAL A 50 27.09 -15.49 -5.13
CA VAL A 50 27.87 -16.71 -4.97
C VAL A 50 27.03 -17.80 -4.30
N SER A 51 26.63 -18.78 -5.10
CA SER A 51 26.26 -20.09 -4.60
C SER A 51 27.56 -20.83 -4.35
N SER A 52 27.62 -21.68 -3.33
CA SER A 52 28.76 -22.53 -2.97
C SER A 52 29.14 -23.58 -4.04
N SER A 53 28.86 -23.31 -5.30
CA SER A 53 29.24 -24.08 -6.48
C SER A 53 29.57 -23.07 -7.57
N GLY A 54 30.87 -22.86 -7.79
CA GLY A 54 31.37 -21.90 -8.76
C GLY A 54 31.06 -22.34 -10.19
N GLU A 55 30.42 -21.45 -10.93
CA GLU A 55 30.59 -21.26 -12.37
C GLU A 55 30.00 -19.88 -12.71
N PRO A 56 30.79 -18.92 -13.25
CA PRO A 56 30.25 -17.67 -13.76
C PRO A 56 29.56 -17.96 -15.10
N LEU A 57 28.25 -17.71 -15.18
CA LEU A 57 27.54 -17.70 -16.45
C LEU A 57 27.92 -16.44 -17.22
N GLU A 58 28.32 -16.63 -18.47
CA GLU A 58 28.64 -15.59 -19.44
C GLU A 58 27.42 -14.70 -19.72
N ASP A 59 27.73 -13.43 -19.94
CA ASP A 59 26.90 -12.33 -20.46
C ASP A 59 26.02 -12.83 -21.61
N ASP A 60 24.70 -12.59 -21.52
CA ASP A 60 23.91 -11.96 -22.59
C ASP A 60 22.39 -12.19 -22.42
N THR A 61 21.61 -11.14 -22.67
CA THR A 61 20.18 -11.17 -23.06
C THR A 61 19.04 -11.30 -22.04
N ILE A 62 19.11 -10.69 -20.85
CA ILE A 62 17.87 -10.42 -20.06
C ILE A 62 17.28 -9.03 -20.35
N PHE A 63 18.11 -8.03 -20.66
CA PHE A 63 17.67 -6.64 -20.87
C PHE A 63 17.61 -6.20 -22.35
N SER A 64 18.12 -7.02 -23.28
CA SER A 64 18.13 -6.67 -24.70
C SER A 64 17.18 -7.59 -25.46
N LYS A 65 16.04 -7.01 -25.89
CA LYS A 65 14.90 -7.58 -26.63
C LYS A 65 13.69 -7.92 -25.75
N ASN A 66 12.68 -7.05 -25.91
CA ASN A 66 11.34 -7.05 -25.34
C ASN A 66 11.24 -6.15 -24.12
N GLY A 67 10.61 -4.99 -24.31
CA GLY A 67 10.19 -4.10 -23.24
C GLY A 67 9.54 -4.90 -22.12
N ILE A 68 9.72 -4.41 -20.89
CA ILE A 68 9.21 -5.02 -19.68
C ILE A 68 7.68 -4.95 -19.75
N ASP A 69 7.07 -5.96 -20.36
CA ASP A 69 5.65 -6.23 -20.20
C ASP A 69 5.44 -6.51 -18.71
N LEU A 70 4.58 -5.69 -18.11
CA LEU A 70 4.23 -5.71 -16.69
C LEU A 70 3.79 -7.12 -16.21
N GLU A 71 3.35 -7.98 -17.12
CA GLU A 71 3.00 -9.38 -16.87
C GLU A 71 4.22 -10.32 -16.76
N LYS A 72 5.33 -10.07 -17.46
CA LYS A 72 6.59 -10.83 -17.32
C LYS A 72 7.32 -10.51 -16.02
N GLY A 73 7.12 -9.32 -15.45
CA GLY A 73 7.63 -8.97 -14.12
C GLY A 73 7.19 -9.96 -13.03
N LYS A 74 5.96 -10.50 -13.12
CA LYS A 74 5.47 -11.56 -12.22
C LYS A 74 6.18 -12.90 -12.41
N LEU A 75 6.49 -13.26 -13.66
CA LEU A 75 7.19 -14.51 -13.99
C LEU A 75 8.66 -14.47 -13.54
N ILE A 76 9.36 -13.34 -13.72
CA ILE A 76 10.76 -13.16 -13.31
C ILE A 76 10.88 -13.15 -11.78
N LYS A 77 9.96 -12.46 -11.08
CA LYS A 77 9.88 -12.42 -9.61
C LYS A 77 9.67 -13.81 -8.99
N ASN A 78 9.16 -14.77 -9.78
CA ASN A 78 8.92 -16.12 -9.31
C ASN A 78 10.15 -17.03 -9.34
N SER A 79 11.20 -16.69 -10.11
CA SER A 79 12.41 -17.53 -10.18
C SER A 79 13.64 -16.88 -9.55
N TYR A 80 13.71 -15.55 -9.52
CA TYR A 80 14.93 -14.84 -9.16
C TYR A 80 14.67 -13.66 -8.22
N HIS A 81 15.62 -13.43 -7.31
CA HIS A 81 15.66 -12.27 -6.43
C HIS A 81 16.78 -11.33 -6.85
N PHE A 82 16.55 -10.02 -6.78
CA PHE A 82 17.55 -9.01 -7.15
C PHE A 82 17.96 -8.15 -5.97
N ALA A 83 19.25 -7.84 -5.91
CA ALA A 83 19.85 -6.96 -4.94
C ALA A 83 20.72 -5.90 -5.62
N ILE A 84 20.65 -4.68 -5.12
CA ILE A 84 21.37 -3.53 -5.68
C ILE A 84 22.09 -2.75 -4.59
N SER A 85 23.25 -2.18 -4.93
CA SER A 85 24.01 -1.29 -4.06
C SER A 85 23.66 0.19 -4.30
N GLY A 86 23.77 1.03 -3.26
CA GLY A 86 23.53 2.47 -3.35
C GLY A 86 24.29 3.19 -4.47
N PRO A 87 25.58 2.92 -4.71
CA PRO A 87 26.31 3.50 -5.84
C PRO A 87 25.70 3.12 -7.20
N THR A 88 25.35 1.85 -7.41
CA THR A 88 24.66 1.42 -8.64
C THR A 88 23.28 2.06 -8.75
N PHE A 89 22.54 2.16 -7.64
CA PHE A 89 21.23 2.81 -7.61
C PHE A 89 21.31 4.28 -8.05
N ALA A 90 22.36 5.02 -7.62
CA ALA A 90 22.58 6.40 -8.06
C ALA A 90 22.78 6.49 -9.58
N VAL A 91 23.65 5.64 -10.13
CA VAL A 91 23.91 5.58 -11.59
C VAL A 91 22.63 5.30 -12.36
N ILE A 92 21.85 4.30 -11.93
CA ILE A 92 20.59 3.95 -12.61
C ILE A 92 19.57 5.07 -12.51
N SER A 93 19.42 5.68 -11.34
CA SER A 93 18.46 6.77 -11.14
C SER A 93 18.72 7.97 -12.06
N HIS A 94 19.99 8.22 -12.40
CA HIS A 94 20.38 9.37 -13.21
C HIS A 94 20.50 9.03 -14.71
N GLU A 95 21.11 7.90 -15.06
CA GLU A 95 21.43 7.55 -16.46
C GLU A 95 20.37 6.65 -17.13
N TYR A 96 19.51 6.00 -16.34
CA TYR A 96 18.52 5.03 -16.82
C TYR A 96 17.10 5.30 -16.27
N PRO A 97 16.52 6.50 -16.51
CA PRO A 97 15.19 6.85 -16.00
C PRO A 97 14.08 5.93 -16.54
N ASP A 98 14.24 5.39 -17.75
CA ASP A 98 13.24 4.49 -18.35
C ASP A 98 13.13 3.14 -17.63
N ILE A 99 14.23 2.65 -17.06
CA ILE A 99 14.32 1.33 -16.41
C ILE A 99 14.06 1.46 -14.91
N PHE A 100 14.34 2.62 -14.33
CA PHE A 100 14.23 2.87 -12.89
C PHE A 100 12.89 2.45 -12.27
N PRO A 101 11.71 2.80 -12.83
CA PRO A 101 10.41 2.38 -12.28
C PRO A 101 10.23 0.85 -12.26
N SER A 102 10.73 0.17 -13.29
CA SER A 102 10.68 -1.29 -13.36
C SER A 102 11.63 -1.92 -12.35
N LEU A 103 12.83 -1.35 -12.20
CA LEU A 103 13.86 -1.82 -11.29
C LEU A 103 13.39 -1.79 -9.82
N VAL A 104 12.82 -0.67 -9.38
CA VAL A 104 12.36 -0.52 -7.99
C VAL A 104 11.28 -1.55 -7.62
N CYS A 105 10.53 -2.05 -8.61
CA CYS A 105 9.48 -3.06 -8.41
C CYS A 105 9.98 -4.51 -8.35
N ILE A 106 11.12 -4.80 -8.97
CA ILE A 106 11.70 -6.15 -9.08
C ILE A 106 12.79 -6.43 -8.05
N CYS A 107 13.46 -5.39 -7.54
CA CYS A 107 14.51 -5.53 -6.54
C CYS A 107 13.94 -5.75 -5.13
N ASP A 108 14.48 -6.74 -4.42
CA ASP A 108 14.05 -7.09 -3.06
C ASP A 108 14.95 -6.47 -1.99
N VAL A 109 16.24 -6.29 -2.30
CA VAL A 109 17.27 -5.78 -1.35
C VAL A 109 18.01 -4.59 -1.94
N PHE A 110 18.01 -3.48 -1.20
CA PHE A 110 18.76 -2.27 -1.49
C PHE A 110 19.75 -2.06 -0.34
N ALA A 111 21.04 -2.17 -0.61
CA ALA A 111 22.08 -2.09 0.41
C ALA A 111 23.02 -0.92 0.17
N ARG A 112 23.74 -0.50 1.22
CA ARG A 112 24.63 0.67 1.20
C ARG A 112 23.94 1.95 0.72
N MET A 113 22.66 2.10 1.06
CA MET A 113 21.82 3.21 0.63
C MET A 113 22.03 4.43 1.53
N ALA A 114 22.30 5.58 0.92
CA ALA A 114 22.31 6.86 1.64
C ALA A 114 20.87 7.27 2.06
N PRO A 115 20.69 8.09 3.10
CA PRO A 115 19.37 8.54 3.55
C PRO A 115 18.48 9.10 2.42
N ASP A 116 19.05 9.96 1.56
CA ASP A 116 18.33 10.54 0.42
C ASP A 116 17.90 9.47 -0.60
N GLN A 117 18.71 8.43 -0.80
CA GLN A 117 18.38 7.32 -1.70
C GLN A 117 17.23 6.47 -1.16
N LYS A 118 17.10 6.34 0.16
CA LYS A 118 15.94 5.64 0.77
C LYS A 118 14.65 6.40 0.46
N GLN A 119 14.68 7.73 0.54
CA GLN A 119 13.55 8.57 0.17
C GLN A 119 13.24 8.47 -1.33
N GLN A 120 14.26 8.51 -2.19
CA GLN A 120 14.09 8.32 -3.64
C GLN A 120 13.47 6.97 -3.98
N LEU A 121 13.85 5.89 -3.29
CA LEU A 121 13.24 4.58 -3.46
C LEU A 121 11.75 4.59 -3.08
N VAL A 122 11.39 5.21 -1.96
CA VAL A 122 9.99 5.35 -1.55
C VAL A 122 9.19 6.12 -2.61
N ASN A 123 9.71 7.26 -3.09
CA ASN A 123 9.05 8.06 -4.12
C ASN A 123 8.92 7.28 -5.44
N GLY A 124 9.96 6.58 -5.88
CA GLY A 124 9.92 5.78 -7.11
C GLY A 124 8.86 4.68 -7.06
N LEU A 125 8.68 4.01 -5.92
CA LEU A 125 7.59 3.04 -5.74
C LEU A 125 6.20 3.70 -5.80
N GLN A 126 6.06 4.91 -5.26
CA GLN A 126 4.81 5.68 -5.30
C GLN A 126 4.47 6.16 -6.71
N GLU A 127 5.46 6.58 -7.49
CA GLU A 127 5.30 7.00 -8.89
C GLU A 127 4.77 5.86 -9.78
N VAL A 128 5.13 4.61 -9.47
CA VAL A 128 4.59 3.42 -10.14
C VAL A 128 3.15 3.11 -9.71
N GLY A 129 2.63 3.79 -8.69
CA GLY A 129 1.26 3.64 -8.18
C GLY A 129 1.13 2.65 -7.02
N TYR A 130 2.23 2.23 -6.37
CA TYR A 130 2.15 1.44 -5.14
C TYR A 130 1.84 2.33 -3.93
N THR A 131 1.02 1.80 -3.02
CA THR A 131 0.90 2.36 -1.66
C THR A 131 2.03 1.81 -0.81
N VAL A 132 2.93 2.70 -0.39
CA VAL A 132 4.17 2.34 0.31
C VAL A 132 4.06 2.63 1.80
N ALA A 133 4.33 1.61 2.62
CA ALA A 133 4.60 1.78 4.04
C ALA A 133 6.08 1.56 4.31
N MET A 134 6.66 2.33 5.22
CA MET A 134 8.05 2.20 5.64
C MET A 134 8.13 2.08 7.16
N CYS A 135 8.97 1.18 7.65
CA CYS A 135 9.33 1.09 9.06
C CYS A 135 10.84 1.25 9.24
N GLY A 136 11.24 1.97 10.28
CA GLY A 136 12.64 2.24 10.59
C GLY A 136 12.80 2.77 12.01
N ASP A 137 14.01 2.74 12.53
CA ASP A 137 14.34 3.10 13.92
C ASP A 137 15.36 4.25 14.01
N GLY A 138 16.04 4.58 12.92
CA GLY A 138 17.15 5.53 12.89
C GLY A 138 16.84 6.87 12.21
N ALA A 139 17.63 7.89 12.54
CA ALA A 139 17.56 9.22 11.92
C ALA A 139 17.75 9.18 10.38
N ASN A 140 18.48 8.18 9.89
CA ASN A 140 18.71 7.93 8.46
C ASN A 140 17.42 7.58 7.69
N ASP A 141 16.36 7.20 8.38
CA ASP A 141 15.08 6.81 7.78
C ASP A 141 14.03 7.91 7.83
N CYS A 142 14.29 9.03 8.54
CA CYS A 142 13.31 10.10 8.77
C CYS A 142 12.67 10.62 7.49
N ALA A 143 13.49 10.93 6.47
CA ALA A 143 13.00 11.47 5.20
C ALA A 143 12.12 10.46 4.44
N ALA A 144 12.50 9.18 4.51
CA ALA A 144 11.78 8.10 3.83
C ALA A 144 10.49 7.70 4.59
N LEU A 145 10.52 7.70 5.93
CA LEU A 145 9.35 7.54 6.80
C LEU A 145 8.31 8.63 6.54
N LYS A 146 8.74 9.87 6.39
CA LYS A 146 7.88 11.01 6.07
C LYS A 146 7.33 10.96 4.64
N ALA A 147 8.12 10.47 3.69
CA ALA A 147 7.70 10.35 2.30
C ALA A 147 6.70 9.19 2.09
N ALA A 148 6.77 8.13 2.89
CA ALA A 148 5.87 6.98 2.78
C ALA A 148 4.40 7.37 3.06
N HIS A 149 3.46 6.66 2.44
CA HIS A 149 2.02 6.84 2.74
C HIS A 149 1.71 6.48 4.20
N ALA A 150 2.47 5.53 4.76
CA ALA A 150 2.44 5.19 6.18
C ALA A 150 3.86 4.94 6.70
N GLY A 151 4.40 5.88 7.48
CA GLY A 151 5.67 5.74 8.19
C GLY A 151 5.46 5.18 9.60
N ILE A 152 6.26 4.20 10.00
CA ILE A 152 6.23 3.57 11.33
C ILE A 152 7.63 3.66 11.96
N SER A 153 7.78 4.49 12.99
CA SER A 153 8.99 4.52 13.81
C SER A 153 8.98 3.33 14.78
N LEU A 154 10.08 2.59 14.86
CA LEU A 154 10.25 1.47 15.81
C LEU A 154 10.93 1.90 17.12
N SER A 155 11.22 3.18 17.28
CA SER A 155 11.85 3.76 18.46
C SER A 155 11.25 5.12 18.81
N ASP A 156 11.35 5.52 20.08
CA ASP A 156 11.00 6.87 20.55
C ASP A 156 12.08 7.92 20.20
N ALA A 157 13.07 7.56 19.38
CA ALA A 157 14.16 8.44 18.98
C ALA A 157 13.70 9.49 17.93
N GLU A 158 14.64 10.23 17.35
CA GLU A 158 14.40 11.30 16.37
C GLU A 158 13.49 10.89 15.19
N ALA A 159 13.49 9.62 14.82
CA ALA A 159 12.59 9.05 13.79
C ALA A 159 11.10 9.19 14.12
N SER A 160 10.72 9.23 15.40
CA SER A 160 9.34 9.40 15.86
C SER A 160 8.75 10.77 15.52
N ILE A 161 9.57 11.80 15.33
CA ILE A 161 9.12 13.15 14.94
C ILE A 161 8.64 13.16 13.49
N ALA A 162 9.22 12.29 12.65
CA ALA A 162 8.93 12.24 11.22
C ALA A 162 7.79 11.26 10.86
N ALA A 163 7.56 10.23 11.67
CA ALA A 163 6.62 9.15 11.38
C ALA A 163 5.23 9.39 12.02
N PRO A 164 4.12 9.14 11.30
CA PRO A 164 2.76 9.25 11.87
C PRO A 164 2.45 8.17 12.91
N PHE A 165 3.15 7.03 12.88
CA PHE A 165 3.01 5.95 13.86
C PHE A 165 4.35 5.72 14.57
N THR A 166 4.31 5.55 15.89
CA THR A 166 5.48 5.23 16.71
C THR A 166 5.19 4.02 17.59
N SER A 167 6.01 2.97 17.46
CA SER A 167 5.99 1.81 18.33
C SER A 167 6.88 2.04 19.54
N LYS A 168 6.35 1.75 20.73
CA LYS A 168 7.12 1.75 21.99
C LYS A 168 8.02 0.53 22.14
N VAL A 169 7.77 -0.51 21.34
CA VAL A 169 8.55 -1.75 21.34
C VAL A 169 9.39 -1.77 20.08
N ALA A 170 10.70 -1.96 20.24
CA ALA A 170 11.66 -2.04 19.15
C ALA A 170 11.58 -3.40 18.41
N ASP A 171 10.40 -3.70 17.87
CA ASP A 171 10.12 -4.87 17.05
C ASP A 171 9.25 -4.50 15.84
N ILE A 172 9.16 -5.42 14.87
CA ILE A 172 8.36 -5.23 13.65
C ILE A 172 6.93 -5.77 13.78
N ARG A 173 6.51 -6.28 14.95
CA ARG A 173 5.18 -6.88 15.16
C ARG A 173 4.07 -5.83 15.09
N CYS A 174 4.41 -4.56 15.31
CA CYS A 174 3.51 -3.44 15.10
C CYS A 174 3.06 -3.29 13.63
N VAL A 175 3.85 -3.75 12.65
CA VAL A 175 3.52 -3.57 11.23
C VAL A 175 2.26 -4.36 10.83
N PRO A 176 2.15 -5.69 11.09
CA PRO A 176 0.89 -6.42 10.90
C PRO A 176 -0.29 -5.82 11.66
N LEU A 177 -0.08 -5.33 12.88
CA LEU A 177 -1.12 -4.71 13.69
C LEU A 177 -1.68 -3.45 13.03
N VAL A 178 -0.82 -2.53 12.62
CA VAL A 178 -1.21 -1.29 11.90
C VAL A 178 -1.97 -1.62 10.62
N ILE A 179 -1.55 -2.65 9.87
CA ILE A 179 -2.27 -3.09 8.67
C ILE A 179 -3.66 -3.65 9.02
N SER A 180 -3.78 -4.44 10.10
CA SER A 180 -5.06 -5.02 10.51
C SER A 180 -6.06 -3.96 10.98
N GLU A 181 -5.61 -2.99 11.78
CA GLU A 181 -6.41 -1.85 12.25
C GLU A 181 -6.78 -0.93 11.08
N GLY A 182 -5.85 -0.66 10.16
CA GLY A 182 -6.14 0.12 8.96
C GLY A 182 -7.21 -0.53 8.06
N ARG A 183 -7.21 -1.86 7.94
CA ARG A 183 -8.25 -2.60 7.21
C ARG A 183 -9.61 -2.51 7.91
N ALA A 184 -9.64 -2.66 9.23
CA ALA A 184 -10.85 -2.53 10.02
C ALA A 184 -11.45 -1.12 9.88
N ALA A 185 -10.61 -0.10 10.06
CA ALA A 185 -10.99 1.31 9.89
C ALA A 185 -11.53 1.62 8.49
N LEU A 186 -10.93 1.06 7.43
CA LEU A 186 -11.40 1.27 6.07
C LEU A 186 -12.77 0.62 5.83
N VAL A 187 -12.97 -0.61 6.30
CA VAL A 187 -14.25 -1.34 6.16
C VAL A 187 -15.35 -0.65 6.96
N THR A 188 -15.09 -0.23 8.19
CA THR A 188 -16.07 0.49 9.01
C THR A 188 -16.40 1.85 8.40
N SER A 189 -15.41 2.61 7.95
CA SER A 189 -15.63 3.90 7.27
C SER A 189 -16.50 3.76 6.02
N PHE A 190 -16.26 2.73 5.20
CA PHE A 190 -17.07 2.47 4.01
C PHE A 190 -18.49 1.98 4.37
N GLY A 191 -18.62 1.22 5.45
CA GLY A 191 -19.92 0.82 5.99
C GLY A 191 -20.74 2.01 6.46
N ILE A 192 -20.12 2.91 7.25
CA ILE A 192 -20.76 4.17 7.71
C ILE A 192 -21.17 5.02 6.52
N PHE A 193 -20.31 5.17 5.50
CA PHE A 193 -20.66 5.93 4.30
C PHE A 193 -21.89 5.36 3.58
N LYS A 194 -21.94 4.03 3.37
CA LYS A 194 -23.10 3.36 2.75
C LYS A 194 -24.37 3.57 3.57
N TYR A 195 -24.24 3.43 4.89
CA TYR A 195 -25.34 3.63 5.82
C TYR A 195 -25.87 5.07 5.77
N MET A 196 -24.99 6.06 5.85
CA MET A 196 -25.36 7.49 5.77
C MET A 196 -26.02 7.83 4.44
N ALA A 197 -25.48 7.36 3.32
CA ALA A 197 -26.09 7.57 2.00
C ALA A 197 -27.49 6.94 1.91
N GLY A 198 -27.64 5.70 2.37
CA GLY A 198 -28.93 5.01 2.40
C GLY A 198 -29.95 5.71 3.29
N TYR A 199 -29.50 6.18 4.46
CA TYR A 199 -30.31 6.96 5.39
C TYR A 199 -30.80 8.26 4.77
N SER A 200 -29.91 9.12 4.26
CA SER A 200 -30.28 10.42 3.69
C SER A 200 -31.25 10.29 2.53
N LEU A 201 -31.08 9.29 1.67
CA LEU A 201 -32.00 9.03 0.56
C LEU A 201 -33.38 8.54 1.05
N THR A 202 -33.41 7.68 2.07
CA THR A 202 -34.66 7.20 2.68
C THR A 202 -35.41 8.34 3.36
N GLN A 203 -34.71 9.20 4.11
CA GLN A 203 -35.28 10.37 4.77
C GLN A 203 -35.84 11.35 3.73
N PHE A 204 -35.13 11.57 2.62
CA PHE A 204 -35.61 12.41 1.52
C PHE A 204 -36.94 11.90 0.94
N VAL A 205 -37.04 10.60 0.62
CA VAL A 205 -38.30 10.00 0.12
C VAL A 205 -39.41 10.14 1.15
N THR A 206 -39.10 9.88 2.43
CA THR A 206 -40.06 9.99 3.54
C THR A 206 -40.64 11.41 3.63
N VAL A 207 -39.77 12.43 3.62
CA VAL A 207 -40.18 13.83 3.71
C VAL A 207 -41.02 14.23 2.50
N MET A 208 -40.63 13.84 1.28
CA MET A 208 -41.40 14.11 0.06
C MET A 208 -42.80 13.50 0.11
N LEU A 209 -42.94 12.26 0.60
CA LEU A 209 -44.23 11.60 0.75
C LEU A 209 -45.09 12.25 1.83
N LEU A 210 -44.50 12.68 2.95
CA LEU A 210 -45.22 13.41 3.99
C LEU A 210 -45.77 14.73 3.46
N TYR A 211 -44.98 15.49 2.70
CA TYR A 211 -45.45 16.71 2.06
C TYR A 211 -46.59 16.44 1.07
N TYR A 212 -46.55 15.33 0.34
CA TYR A 212 -47.62 14.95 -0.58
C TYR A 212 -48.97 14.75 0.14
N ILE A 213 -48.96 14.15 1.34
CA ILE A 213 -50.15 14.02 2.19
C ILE A 213 -50.41 15.23 3.09
N SER A 214 -49.78 16.38 2.81
CA SER A 214 -49.89 17.63 3.59
C SER A 214 -49.53 17.49 5.07
N ASN A 215 -48.54 16.65 5.37
CA ASN A 215 -48.00 16.44 6.71
C ASN A 215 -46.51 16.84 6.76
N ILE A 216 -46.03 17.28 7.92
CA ILE A 216 -44.65 17.73 8.11
C ILE A 216 -44.12 17.12 9.41
N LEU A 217 -42.89 16.63 9.36
CA LEU A 217 -42.19 16.13 10.54
C LEU A 217 -41.75 17.31 11.41
N THR A 218 -41.99 17.23 12.72
CA THR A 218 -41.60 18.28 13.66
C THR A 218 -40.08 18.32 13.89
N ASP A 219 -39.55 19.49 14.26
CA ASP A 219 -38.11 19.66 14.53
C ASP A 219 -37.58 18.67 15.58
N GLY A 220 -38.38 18.40 16.62
CA GLY A 220 -38.04 17.43 17.66
C GLY A 220 -37.93 15.99 17.15
N GLN A 221 -38.76 15.61 16.18
CA GLN A 221 -38.69 14.29 15.54
C GLN A 221 -37.45 14.17 14.64
N PHE A 222 -37.10 15.21 13.87
CA PHE A 222 -35.86 15.24 13.11
C PHE A 222 -34.63 15.10 14.01
N MET A 223 -34.59 15.89 15.08
CA MET A 223 -33.50 15.82 16.06
C MET A 223 -33.43 14.43 16.71
N TYR A 224 -34.57 13.82 17.04
CA TYR A 224 -34.59 12.46 17.60
C TYR A 224 -33.97 11.43 16.66
N ILE A 225 -34.34 11.46 15.37
CA ILE A 225 -33.81 10.52 14.37
C ILE A 225 -32.30 10.75 14.21
N ASP A 226 -31.86 11.95 13.88
CA ASP A 226 -30.46 12.23 13.56
C ASP A 226 -29.53 12.04 14.77
N MET A 227 -29.87 12.66 15.90
CA MET A 227 -28.99 12.72 17.06
C MET A 227 -29.00 11.43 17.87
N PHE A 228 -30.15 10.77 18.03
CA PHE A 228 -30.25 9.60 18.91
C PHE A 228 -30.22 8.27 18.16
N LEU A 229 -30.86 8.17 16.99
CA LEU A 229 -30.86 6.90 16.25
C LEU A 229 -29.63 6.79 15.34
N ILE A 230 -29.43 7.76 14.45
CA ILE A 230 -28.40 7.69 13.41
C ILE A 230 -27.00 7.84 14.01
N THR A 231 -26.79 8.85 14.84
CA THR A 231 -25.48 9.11 15.46
C THR A 231 -25.05 7.96 16.38
N LEU A 232 -25.96 7.43 17.20
CA LEU A 232 -25.65 6.28 18.07
C LEU A 232 -25.22 5.07 17.25
N LEU A 233 -25.96 4.72 16.20
CA LEU A 233 -25.60 3.59 15.34
C LEU A 233 -24.27 3.85 14.62
N ALA A 234 -24.01 5.06 14.14
CA ALA A 234 -22.75 5.40 13.48
C ALA A 234 -21.54 5.25 14.43
N VAL A 235 -21.67 5.69 15.69
CA VAL A 235 -20.62 5.55 16.71
C VAL A 235 -20.37 4.09 17.08
N LEU A 236 -21.44 3.32 17.33
CA LEU A 236 -21.32 1.90 17.68
C LEU A 236 -20.77 1.06 16.53
N PHE A 237 -21.20 1.35 15.28
CA PHE A 237 -20.70 0.67 14.10
C PHE A 237 -19.22 0.99 13.83
N GLY A 238 -18.81 2.24 14.04
CA GLY A 238 -17.42 2.65 13.93
C GLY A 238 -16.49 1.96 14.93
N ASN A 239 -17.01 1.58 16.10
CA ASN A 239 -16.28 0.90 17.16
C ASN A 239 -16.18 -0.63 16.94
N THR A 240 -15.84 -1.05 15.71
CA THR A 240 -15.58 -2.46 15.39
C THR A 240 -14.08 -2.73 15.43
N SER A 241 -13.66 -3.71 16.23
CA SER A 241 -12.24 -4.09 16.36
C SER A 241 -11.69 -4.79 15.11
N ALA A 242 -10.38 -4.72 14.92
CA ALA A 242 -9.72 -5.49 13.88
C ALA A 242 -9.83 -7.01 14.10
N TYR A 243 -9.81 -7.74 13.00
CA TYR A 243 -9.76 -9.20 13.02
C TYR A 243 -8.32 -9.69 13.22
N GLU A 244 -8.12 -10.71 14.06
CA GLU A 244 -6.80 -11.15 14.52
C GLU A 244 -5.86 -11.65 13.41
N LYS A 245 -6.41 -12.17 12.31
CA LYS A 245 -5.62 -12.77 11.21
C LYS A 245 -5.75 -11.95 9.94
N LEU A 246 -4.63 -11.63 9.31
CA LEU A 246 -4.64 -10.95 8.02
C LEU A 246 -5.12 -11.88 6.90
N CYS A 247 -6.21 -11.48 6.24
CA CYS A 247 -6.69 -12.15 5.04
C CYS A 247 -5.89 -11.73 3.80
N PRO A 248 -5.60 -12.64 2.85
CA PRO A 248 -4.92 -12.31 1.60
C PRO A 248 -5.66 -11.25 0.77
N THR A 249 -7.00 -11.25 0.80
CA THR A 249 -7.80 -10.29 0.04
C THR A 249 -7.86 -8.94 0.76
N PRO A 250 -7.41 -7.84 0.12
CA PRO A 250 -7.56 -6.50 0.69
C PRO A 250 -9.03 -6.05 0.64
N PRO A 251 -9.46 -5.17 1.56
CA PRO A 251 -10.76 -4.50 1.45
C PRO A 251 -10.84 -3.66 0.16
N PRO A 252 -12.06 -3.39 -0.35
CA PRO A 252 -12.23 -2.55 -1.53
C PRO A 252 -11.68 -1.14 -1.25
N ALA A 253 -10.85 -0.63 -2.16
CA ALA A 253 -10.24 0.71 -2.02
C ALA A 253 -11.10 1.84 -2.60
N ARG A 254 -12.12 1.50 -3.41
CA ARG A 254 -13.00 2.48 -4.07
C ARG A 254 -14.35 2.54 -3.38
N LEU A 255 -14.70 3.73 -2.90
CA LEU A 255 -15.96 4.00 -2.21
C LEU A 255 -17.17 3.75 -3.13
N LEU A 256 -17.18 4.37 -4.31
CA LEU A 256 -18.16 4.18 -5.38
C LEU A 256 -17.79 2.99 -6.29
N SER A 257 -17.73 1.79 -5.72
CA SER A 257 -17.74 0.58 -6.55
C SER A 257 -19.14 0.34 -7.12
N VAL A 258 -19.24 -0.32 -8.28
CA VAL A 258 -20.53 -0.74 -8.86
C VAL A 258 -21.34 -1.54 -7.85
N ALA A 259 -20.70 -2.45 -7.11
CA ALA A 259 -21.34 -3.22 -6.06
C ALA A 259 -21.90 -2.33 -4.93
N SER A 260 -21.16 -1.32 -4.48
CA SER A 260 -21.62 -0.35 -3.48
C SER A 260 -22.83 0.44 -3.98
N VAL A 261 -22.77 0.97 -5.20
CA VAL A 261 -23.84 1.78 -5.79
C VAL A 261 -25.09 0.94 -6.02
N CYS A 262 -24.96 -0.24 -6.62
CA CYS A 262 -26.08 -1.18 -6.79
C CYS A 262 -26.71 -1.58 -5.45
N SER A 263 -25.88 -1.79 -4.42
CA SER A 263 -26.38 -2.09 -3.07
C SER A 263 -27.20 -0.95 -2.49
N VAL A 264 -26.75 0.31 -2.60
CA VAL A 264 -27.47 1.46 -2.06
C VAL A 264 -28.76 1.72 -2.86
N LEU A 265 -28.70 1.66 -4.19
CA LEU A 265 -29.87 1.84 -5.05
C LEU A 265 -30.92 0.73 -4.85
N GLY A 266 -30.47 -0.52 -4.67
CA GLY A 266 -31.36 -1.64 -4.37
C GLY A 266 -32.09 -1.45 -3.04
N GLN A 267 -31.36 -1.03 -1.99
CA GLN A 267 -31.97 -0.70 -0.69
C GLN A 267 -32.96 0.46 -0.81
N LEU A 268 -32.62 1.51 -1.57
CA LEU A 268 -33.51 2.64 -1.81
C LEU A 268 -34.79 2.22 -2.55
N ALA A 269 -34.68 1.36 -3.56
CA ALA A 269 -35.85 0.89 -4.30
C ALA A 269 -36.81 0.08 -3.41
N ILE A 270 -36.27 -0.78 -2.54
CA ILE A 270 -37.07 -1.55 -1.58
C ILE A 270 -37.74 -0.60 -0.58
N MET A 271 -36.96 0.26 0.10
CA MET A 271 -37.48 1.18 1.11
C MET A 271 -38.49 2.17 0.51
N GLY A 272 -38.13 2.86 -0.58
CA GLY A 272 -39.01 3.80 -1.26
C GLY A 272 -40.29 3.13 -1.77
N GLY A 273 -40.17 1.93 -2.37
CA GLY A 273 -41.33 1.16 -2.83
C GLY A 273 -42.29 0.81 -1.68
N THR A 274 -41.76 0.39 -0.53
CA THR A 274 -42.58 0.10 0.66
C THR A 274 -43.24 1.36 1.23
N GLN A 275 -42.53 2.49 1.28
CA GLN A 275 -43.07 3.77 1.77
C GLN A 275 -44.19 4.30 0.87
N VAL A 276 -43.99 4.25 -0.45
CA VAL A 276 -45.02 4.64 -1.44
C VAL A 276 -46.24 3.73 -1.29
N SER A 277 -46.04 2.41 -1.20
CA SER A 277 -47.14 1.46 -1.05
C SER A 277 -47.97 1.71 0.22
N PHE A 278 -47.32 2.09 1.33
CA PHE A 278 -48.01 2.45 2.56
C PHE A 278 -48.73 3.80 2.44
N CYS A 279 -48.08 4.79 1.85
CA CYS A 279 -48.66 6.12 1.61
C CYS A 279 -49.92 6.04 0.74
N CYS A 280 -49.92 5.24 -0.33
CA CYS A 280 -51.11 5.05 -1.18
C CYS A 280 -52.28 4.33 -0.49
N ARG A 281 -52.09 3.74 0.70
CA ARG A 281 -53.17 3.11 1.47
C ARG A 281 -53.81 4.05 2.49
N LEU A 282 -53.18 5.18 2.79
CA LEU A 282 -53.67 6.24 3.67
C LEU A 282 -54.56 7.21 2.88
#